data_AF-A0A699X853-F1
#
_entry.id   AF-A0A699X853-F1
#
_cell.length_a   1.000
_cell.length_b   1.000
_cell.length_c   1.000
_cell.angle_alpha   90.00
_cell.angle_beta   90.00
_cell.angle_gamma   90.00
#
_symmetry.space_group_name_H-M   'P 1'
#
loop_
_entity.id
_entity.type
_entity.pdbx_description
1 polymer ?
#
loop_
_entity_poly.entity_id
_entity_poly.type
_entity_poly.pdbx_seq_one_letter_code
_entity_poly.pdbx_strand_id
1 'polypeptide(L)' 'RSKHKACEAKTIKSSVDKPPEVELKDLPPYLEYAFLEGDNKLPVIIAKELGDQEKSALIKVLKSHKRAIA' A
#
# COMPACT_ATOMS: atom_id res chain seq x y z
N ARG A 1 32.40 19.21 40.23
CA ARG A 1 32.88 17.99 39.54
C ARG A 1 31.81 16.91 39.67
N SER A 2 31.09 16.61 38.59
CA SER A 2 30.33 15.36 38.34
C SER A 2 29.50 15.60 37.07
N LYS A 3 30.11 15.39 35.89
CA LYS A 3 29.93 14.19 35.06
C LYS A 3 28.46 13.96 34.68
N HIS A 4 27.97 14.76 33.73
CA HIS A 4 26.83 14.39 32.90
C HIS A 4 27.23 13.18 32.06
N LYS A 5 26.74 12.01 32.45
CA LYS A 5 26.89 10.77 31.70
C LYS A 5 25.99 10.89 30.48
N ALA A 6 26.59 11.18 29.33
CA ALA A 6 25.94 11.06 28.04
C ALA A 6 25.42 9.63 27.92
N CYS A 7 24.09 9.47 27.94
CA CYS A 7 23.48 8.29 27.37
C CYS A 7 23.73 8.41 25.86
N GLU A 8 24.75 7.71 25.39
CA GLU A 8 24.88 7.36 23.98
C GLU A 8 23.60 6.61 23.62
N ALA A 9 22.62 7.37 23.11
CA ALA A 9 21.50 6.82 22.40
C ALA A 9 22.10 6.16 21.17
N LYS A 10 22.41 4.87 21.34
CA LYS A 10 22.67 3.93 20.26
C LYS A 10 21.72 4.32 19.17
N THR A 11 22.30 4.79 18.07
CA THR A 11 21.67 4.95 16.78
C THR A 11 20.85 3.69 16.58
N ILE A 12 19.55 3.78 16.88
CA ILE A 12 18.55 2.93 16.29
C ILE A 12 18.79 3.25 14.84
N LYS A 13 19.51 2.35 14.15
CA LYS A 13 19.62 2.37 12.70
C LYS A 13 18.20 2.57 12.25
N SER A 14 17.93 3.80 11.83
CA SER A 14 16.75 4.18 11.10
C SER A 14 16.58 3.05 10.10
N SER A 15 15.56 2.23 10.30
CA SER A 15 15.15 1.23 9.32
C SER A 15 14.58 2.06 8.18
N VAL A 16 15.49 2.61 7.40
CA VAL A 16 15.21 3.37 6.22
C VAL A 16 15.41 2.40 5.06
N ASP A 17 14.42 2.42 4.19
CA ASP A 17 14.60 2.17 2.77
C ASP A 17 14.43 0.74 2.27
N LYS A 18 13.44 0.01 2.80
CA LYS A 18 12.61 -0.76 1.87
C LYS A 18 11.15 -0.45 2.15
N PRO A 19 10.36 0.03 1.16
CA PRO A 19 8.92 -0.07 1.29
C PRO A 19 8.62 -1.54 1.60
N PRO A 20 7.68 -1.87 2.51
CA PRO A 20 7.26 -3.24 2.69
C PRO A 20 6.99 -3.79 1.30
N GLU A 21 7.67 -4.87 0.92
CA GLU A 21 7.28 -5.60 -0.27
C GLU A 21 5.80 -5.88 -0.06
N VAL A 22 4.93 -5.29 -0.88
CA VAL A 22 3.48 -5.38 -0.68
C VAL A 22 3.13 -6.85 -0.91
N GLU A 23 3.18 -7.65 0.16
CA GLU A 23 2.85 -9.06 0.13
C GLU A 23 1.33 -9.14 -0.01
N LEU A 24 0.87 -9.12 -1.27
CA LEU A 24 -0.53 -9.34 -1.60
C LEU A 24 -0.91 -10.72 -1.08
N LYS A 25 -1.95 -10.75 -0.24
CA LYS A 25 -2.47 -12.01 0.30
C LYS A 25 -3.20 -12.77 -0.79
N ASP A 26 -3.21 -14.10 -0.69
CA ASP A 26 -4.08 -14.94 -1.50
C ASP A 26 -5.55 -14.52 -1.32
N LEU A 27 -6.22 -14.35 -2.46
CA LEU A 27 -7.62 -13.94 -2.49
C LEU A 27 -8.53 -15.15 -2.74
N PRO A 28 -9.76 -15.13 -2.20
CA PRO A 28 -10.82 -16.02 -2.64
C PRO A 28 -11.01 -15.95 -4.17
N PRO A 29 -11.46 -17.03 -4.82
CA PRO A 29 -11.52 -17.13 -6.29
C PRO A 29 -12.47 -16.14 -6.97
N TYR A 30 -13.40 -15.55 -6.21
CA TYR A 30 -14.35 -14.53 -6.66
C TYR A 30 -13.80 -13.09 -6.54
N LEU A 31 -12.60 -12.91 -5.99
CA LEU A 31 -11.95 -11.60 -5.85
C LEU A 31 -10.68 -11.53 -6.70
N GLU A 32 -10.33 -10.31 -7.09
CA GLU A 32 -9.16 -10.00 -7.90
C GLU A 32 -8.54 -8.68 -7.42
N TYR A 33 -7.22 -8.54 -7.52
CA TYR A 33 -6.54 -7.28 -7.30
C TYR A 33 -6.58 -6.41 -8.56
N ALA A 34 -6.91 -5.15 -8.37
CA ALA A 34 -6.72 -4.12 -9.37
C ALA A 34 -5.88 -2.99 -8.79
N PHE A 35 -5.11 -2.30 -9.63
CA PHE A 35 -4.16 -1.29 -9.18
C PHE A 35 -4.59 0.09 -9.64
N LEU A 36 -4.60 1.05 -8.70
CA LEU A 36 -4.96 2.43 -8.99
C LEU A 36 -3.77 3.25 -9.53
N GLU A 37 -2.55 2.73 -9.44
CA GLU A 37 -1.31 3.36 -9.94
C GLU A 37 -0.40 2.39 -10.68
N GLY A 38 0.58 2.94 -11.40
CA GLY A 38 1.70 2.16 -11.95
C GLY A 38 2.58 1.58 -10.84
N ASP A 39 3.39 0.58 -11.19
CA ASP A 39 4.29 -0.14 -10.28
C ASP A 39 3.59 -1.00 -9.21
N ASN A 40 2.38 -1.50 -9.48
CA ASN A 40 1.60 -2.32 -8.54
C ASN A 40 1.34 -1.63 -7.18
N LYS A 41 1.29 -0.30 -7.18
CA LYS A 41 0.97 0.51 -6.00
C LYS A 41 -0.54 0.65 -5.84
N LEU A 42 -0.98 0.82 -4.58
CA LEU A 42 -2.39 0.99 -4.20
C LEU A 42 -3.29 -0.14 -4.74
N PRO A 43 -3.07 -1.39 -4.28
CA PRO A 43 -3.96 -2.49 -4.62
C PRO A 43 -5.35 -2.25 -4.02
N VAL A 44 -6.38 -2.43 -4.84
CA VAL A 44 -7.78 -2.53 -4.41
C VAL A 44 -8.30 -3.92 -4.75
N ILE A 45 -9.14 -4.46 -3.88
CA ILE A 45 -9.77 -5.76 -4.10
C ILE A 45 -11.14 -5.53 -4.74
N ILE A 46 -11.36 -6.14 -5.90
CA ILE A 46 -12.61 -6.06 -6.66
C ILE A 46 -13.19 -7.45 -6.91
N ALA A 47 -14.47 -7.53 -7.26
CA ALA A 47 -15.07 -8.79 -7.69
C ALA A 47 -14.55 -9.18 -9.07
N LYS A 48 -14.12 -10.43 -9.21
CA LYS A 48 -13.62 -11.01 -10.46
C LYS A 48 -14.70 -11.06 -11.54
N GLU A 49 -15.95 -11.22 -11.10
CA GLU A 49 -17.15 -11.39 -11.92
C GLU A 49 -17.60 -10.12 -12.65
N LEU A 50 -17.04 -8.96 -12.29
CA LEU A 50 -17.33 -7.70 -12.98
C LEU A 50 -16.91 -7.79 -14.45
N GLY A 51 -17.76 -7.29 -15.35
CA GLY A 51 -17.40 -7.15 -16.75
C GLY A 51 -16.28 -6.14 -16.94
N ASP A 52 -15.51 -6.25 -18.03
CA ASP A 52 -14.35 -5.38 -18.27
C ASP A 52 -14.69 -3.89 -18.27
N GLN A 53 -15.87 -3.54 -18.80
CA GLN A 53 -16.37 -2.17 -18.81
C GLN A 53 -16.68 -1.66 -17.40
N GLU A 54 -17.25 -2.51 -16.55
CA GLU A 54 -17.59 -2.18 -15.16
C GLU A 54 -16.31 -2.02 -14.34
N LYS A 55 -15.35 -2.95 -14.50
CA LYS A 55 -14.03 -2.85 -13.89
C LYS A 55 -13.34 -1.54 -14.27
N SER A 56 -13.31 -1.21 -15.56
CA SER A 56 -12.71 0.04 -16.05
C SER A 56 -13.38 1.29 -15.48
N ALA A 57 -14.72 1.31 -15.46
CA ALA A 57 -15.48 2.42 -14.89
C ALA A 57 -15.22 2.59 -13.39
N LEU A 58 -15.23 1.49 -12.63
CA LEU A 58 -14.92 1.49 -11.19
C LEU A 58 -13.50 2.02 -10.93
N ILE A 59 -12.50 1.51 -11.64
CA ILE A 59 -11.11 1.95 -11.49
C ILE A 59 -10.96 3.43 -11.84
N LYS A 60 -11.66 3.92 -12.86
CA LYS A 60 -11.66 5.36 -13.21
C LYS A 60 -12.23 6.23 -12.08
N VAL A 61 -13.33 5.80 -11.46
CA VAL A 61 -13.93 6.52 -10.31
C VAL A 61 -12.98 6.50 -9.11
N LEU A 62 -12.43 5.34 -8.76
CA LEU A 62 -11.48 5.20 -7.64
C LEU A 62 -10.21 6.03 -7.85
N LYS A 63 -9.66 6.05 -9.08
CA LYS A 63 -8.52 6.91 -9.46
C LYS A 63 -8.82 8.40 -9.31
N SER A 64 -10.07 8.82 -9.51
CA SER A 64 -10.48 10.22 -9.35
C SER A 64 -10.65 10.62 -7.87
N HIS A 65 -10.88 9.64 -6.98
CA HIS A 65 -11.19 9.86 -5.57
C HIS A 65 -10.10 9.33 -4.62
N LYS A 66 -8.85 9.24 -5.08
CA LYS A 66 -7.71 8.72 -4.29
C LYS A 66 -7.57 9.36 -2.92
N ARG A 67 -7.82 10.68 -2.81
CA ARG A 67 -7.72 11.45 -1.55
C ARG A 67 -8.71 11.01 -0.47
N ALA A 68 -9.80 10.34 -0.85
CA ALA A 68 -10.77 9.82 0.11
C ALA A 68 -10.43 8.39 0.58
N ILE A 69 -9.48 7.73 -0.09
CA ILE A 69 -9.12 6.32 0.12
C ILE A 69 -7.75 6.19 0.82
N ALA A 70 -6.82 7.12 0.53
CA ALA A 70 -5.45 7.16 1.07
C ALA A 70 -5.36 7.88 2.43
#